data_AF-A9A5U9-F1
#
_entry.id   AF-A9A5U9-F1
#
_cell.length_a   1.000
_cell.length_b   1.000
_cell.length_c   1.000
_cell.angle_alpha   90.00
_cell.angle_beta   90.00
_cell.angle_gamma   90.00
#
_symmetry.space_group_name_H-M   'P 1'
#
loop_
_entity.id
_entity.type
_entity.pdbx_description
1 polymer ?
#
loop_
_entity_poly.entity_id
_entity_poly.type
_entity_poly.pdbx_seq_one_letter_code
_entity_poly.pdbx_strand_id
1 'polypeptide(L)'
;MKQKILLLAALFAPLLLVFSNIPAAEAQQSTNYEHDPNIEKVIVEKREGTAGYANYLVKICADDSSMKLGKMMLHSDLDQILLEFNKSLAKGDCTFAGAVLKNSNLDSLGATFLN
;
A
#
# COMPACT_ATOMS: atom_id res chain seq x y z
N MET A 1 -51.38 -46.04 15.20
CA MET A 1 -50.07 -45.60 15.72
C MET A 1 -49.01 -45.87 14.65
N LYS A 2 -48.47 -44.81 14.03
CA LYS A 2 -47.47 -44.89 12.96
C LYS A 2 -46.19 -44.15 13.38
N GLN A 3 -45.07 -44.82 13.12
CA GLN A 3 -43.67 -44.38 12.92
C GLN A 3 -43.44 -42.86 12.78
N LYS A 4 -42.56 -42.26 13.60
CA LYS A 4 -41.08 -42.10 13.48
C LYS A 4 -40.62 -40.95 12.56
N ILE A 5 -39.70 -40.14 13.13
CA ILE A 5 -38.56 -39.40 12.50
C ILE A 5 -38.99 -38.17 11.66
N LEU A 6 -38.85 -36.92 12.14
CA LEU A 6 -37.64 -36.12 12.33
C LEU A 6 -36.91 -35.82 11.02
N LEU A 7 -37.13 -34.65 10.42
CA LEU A 7 -36.10 -33.93 9.67
C LEU A 7 -36.45 -32.45 9.48
N LEU A 8 -35.64 -31.62 10.13
CA LEU A 8 -35.53 -30.18 9.96
C LEU A 8 -35.28 -29.84 8.48
N ALA A 9 -36.14 -29.04 7.87
CA ALA A 9 -35.76 -28.20 6.75
C ALA A 9 -35.36 -26.84 7.32
N ALA A 10 -34.05 -26.60 7.35
CA ALA A 10 -33.43 -25.39 7.84
C ALA A 10 -33.99 -24.15 7.13
N LEU A 11 -34.46 -23.19 7.92
CA LEU A 11 -34.67 -21.81 7.49
C LEU A 11 -33.34 -21.24 7.00
N PHE A 12 -33.15 -21.18 5.69
CA PHE A 12 -32.18 -20.29 5.08
C PHE A 12 -32.80 -18.89 4.99
N ALA A 13 -32.71 -18.12 6.07
CA ALA A 13 -32.89 -16.67 6.01
C ALA A 13 -31.50 -16.06 5.78
N PRO A 14 -31.24 -15.39 4.64
CA PRO A 14 -29.96 -14.75 4.41
C PRO A 14 -29.80 -13.56 5.37
N LEU A 15 -28.72 -13.59 6.16
CA LEU A 15 -28.21 -12.41 6.87
C LEU A 15 -28.02 -11.29 5.84
N LEU A 16 -28.82 -10.24 5.95
CA LEU A 16 -28.55 -8.96 5.31
C LEU A 16 -27.26 -8.42 5.92
N LEU A 17 -26.16 -8.56 5.17
CA LEU A 17 -24.89 -7.91 5.47
C LEU A 17 -25.12 -6.40 5.43
N VAL A 18 -25.16 -5.80 6.62
CA VAL A 18 -25.04 -4.36 6.78
C VAL A 18 -23.59 -4.04 6.41
N PHE A 19 -23.37 -3.59 5.17
CA PHE A 19 -22.09 -3.00 4.80
C PHE A 19 -21.97 -1.71 5.60
N SER A 20 -21.22 -1.78 6.69
CA SER A 20 -20.71 -0.63 7.42
C SER A 20 -20.06 0.31 6.41
N ASN A 21 -20.64 1.50 6.27
CA ASN A 21 -19.99 2.66 5.69
C ASN A 21 -18.74 2.94 6.54
N ILE A 22 -17.63 2.32 6.19
CA ILE A 22 -16.32 2.79 6.64
C ILE A 22 -16.18 4.14 5.95
N PRO A 23 -16.16 5.27 6.68
CA PRO A 23 -15.78 6.52 6.06
C PRO A 23 -14.39 6.30 5.46
N ALA A 24 -14.26 6.58 4.17
CA ALA A 24 -12.96 6.63 3.52
C ALA A 24 -12.11 7.61 4.32
N ALA A 25 -11.31 7.09 5.25
CA ALA A 25 -10.28 7.86 5.93
C ALA A 25 -9.43 8.42 4.81
N GLU A 26 -9.49 9.74 4.68
CA GLU A 26 -8.94 10.50 3.57
C GLU A 26 -7.48 10.10 3.40
N ALA A 27 -7.19 9.28 2.39
CA ALA A 27 -5.84 9.00 1.97
C ALA A 27 -5.22 10.35 1.61
N GLN A 28 -4.41 10.89 2.51
CA GLN A 28 -3.73 12.15 2.27
C GLN A 28 -2.65 11.88 1.23
N GLN A 29 -3.01 12.13 -0.03
CA GLN A 29 -2.10 12.08 -1.17
C GLN A 29 -1.10 13.25 -1.06
N SER A 30 -0.09 13.09 -0.20
CA SER A 30 1.02 14.04 -0.06
C SER A 30 2.11 13.63 -1.04
N THR A 31 2.24 14.34 -2.16
CA THR A 31 3.40 14.22 -3.05
C THR A 31 4.58 15.02 -2.47
N ASN A 32 5.35 14.39 -1.57
CA ASN A 32 6.70 14.87 -1.25
C ASN A 32 7.64 14.50 -2.40
N TYR A 33 8.18 15.53 -3.06
CA TYR A 33 8.94 15.47 -4.30
C TYR A 33 10.43 15.26 -3.98
N GLU A 34 10.82 14.03 -3.65
CA GLU A 34 12.24 13.68 -3.55
C GLU A 34 12.82 13.45 -4.95
N HIS A 35 13.31 14.54 -5.55
CA HIS A 35 14.49 14.69 -6.43
C HIS A 35 14.74 13.76 -7.64
N ASP A 36 13.95 12.70 -7.88
CA ASP A 36 14.05 11.84 -9.05
C ASP A 36 12.75 11.96 -9.89
N PRO A 37 12.84 12.36 -11.17
CA PRO A 37 11.65 12.53 -12.02
C PRO A 37 10.87 11.22 -12.25
N ASN A 38 11.48 10.06 -11.99
CA ASN A 38 10.87 8.76 -12.21
C ASN A 38 10.12 8.22 -10.99
N ILE A 39 10.17 8.90 -9.84
CA ILE A 39 9.50 8.49 -8.60
C ILE A 39 8.32 9.42 -8.33
N GLU A 40 7.12 8.86 -8.40
CA GLU A 40 5.88 9.54 -8.03
C GLU A 40 5.37 8.95 -6.71
N LYS A 41 5.21 9.78 -5.68
CA LYS A 41 4.63 9.35 -4.39
C LYS A 41 3.11 9.21 -4.53
N VAL A 42 2.56 8.04 -4.21
CA VAL A 42 1.13 7.76 -4.47
C VAL A 42 0.30 7.62 -3.21
N ILE A 43 0.77 6.90 -2.20
CA ILE A 43 -0.04 6.66 -0.98
C ILE A 43 0.80 6.90 0.26
N VAL A 44 0.29 7.78 1.12
CA VAL A 44 0.72 7.90 2.51
C VAL A 44 -0.50 7.80 3.38
N GLU A 45 -0.57 6.73 4.17
CA GLU A 45 -1.64 6.56 5.13
C GLU A 45 -1.05 6.35 6.50
N LYS A 46 -1.48 7.18 7.46
CA LYS A 46 -1.24 6.86 8.87
C LYS A 46 -1.93 5.54 9.16
N ARG A 47 -1.21 4.62 9.78
CA ARG A 47 -1.76 3.32 10.11
C ARG A 47 -2.59 3.44 11.39
N GLU A 48 -3.90 3.21 11.27
CA GLU A 48 -4.82 3.27 12.41
C GLU A 48 -4.39 2.30 13.52
N GLY A 49 -4.46 2.76 14.78
CA GLY A 49 -4.09 1.96 15.95
C GLY A 49 -2.57 1.82 16.19
N THR A 50 -1.72 2.28 15.29
CA THR A 50 -0.25 2.26 15.48
C THR A 50 0.33 3.66 15.34
N ALA A 51 0.42 4.38 16.46
CA ALA A 51 1.03 5.71 16.49
C ALA A 51 2.49 5.65 16.00
N GLY A 52 2.84 6.57 15.09
CA GLY A 52 4.20 6.70 14.55
C GLY A 52 4.57 5.69 13.47
N TYR A 53 3.59 5.05 12.81
CA TYR A 53 3.81 4.25 11.61
C TYR A 53 2.91 4.72 10.46
N ALA A 54 3.45 4.63 9.24
CA ALA A 54 2.72 4.94 8.02
C ALA A 54 2.91 3.84 6.98
N ASN A 55 1.86 3.57 6.20
CA ASN A 55 1.97 2.86 4.94
C ASN A 55 2.51 3.85 3.91
N TYR A 56 3.65 3.53 3.30
CA TYR A 56 4.28 4.37 2.30
C TYR A 56 4.43 3.61 0.99
N LEU A 57 3.78 4.12 -0.06
CA LEU A 57 3.80 3.55 -1.41
C LEU A 57 4.28 4.59 -2.42
N VAL A 58 5.29 4.22 -3.21
CA VAL A 58 5.78 4.99 -4.34
C VAL A 58 5.53 4.24 -5.64
N LYS A 59 5.18 4.99 -6.67
CA LYS A 59 5.08 4.55 -8.06
C LYS A 59 6.34 4.98 -8.77
N ILE A 60 6.86 4.07 -9.58
CA ILE A 60 8.12 4.25 -10.27
C ILE A 60 7.85 4.03 -11.74
N CYS A 61 8.15 5.01 -12.58
CA CYS A 61 7.86 4.97 -14.01
C CYS A 61 9.12 5.17 -14.84
N ALA A 62 9.22 4.45 -15.96
CA ALA A 62 10.32 4.56 -16.91
C ALA A 62 9.91 5.49 -18.06
N ASP A 63 9.80 6.79 -17.80
CA ASP A 63 9.13 7.72 -18.72
C ASP A 63 9.95 8.01 -20.00
N ASP A 64 11.24 8.27 -19.86
CA ASP A 64 12.08 8.68 -21.00
C ASP A 64 12.70 7.50 -21.76
N SER A 65 13.11 6.47 -21.03
CA SER A 65 13.82 5.28 -21.54
C SER A 65 13.58 4.07 -20.64
N SER A 66 13.94 2.87 -21.13
CA SER A 66 13.88 1.66 -20.30
C SER A 66 14.75 1.78 -19.06
N MET A 67 14.24 1.38 -17.91
CA MET A 67 14.92 1.47 -16.62
C MET A 67 15.25 0.08 -16.08
N LYS A 68 16.46 -0.09 -15.54
CA LYS A 68 16.80 -1.25 -14.70
C LYS A 68 16.59 -0.87 -13.25
N LEU A 69 15.64 -1.52 -12.60
CA LEU A 69 15.35 -1.32 -11.20
C LEU A 69 16.23 -2.26 -10.38
N GLY A 70 17.24 -1.71 -9.70
CA GLY A 70 18.20 -2.47 -8.89
C GLY A 70 17.85 -2.45 -7.41
N LYS A 71 18.09 -1.31 -6.75
CA LYS A 71 17.80 -1.15 -5.32
C LYS A 71 17.11 0.18 -5.06
N MET A 72 16.16 0.19 -4.14
CA MET A 72 15.51 1.40 -3.65
C MET A 72 15.48 1.37 -2.13
N MET A 73 15.78 2.49 -1.51
CA MET A 73 15.57 2.71 -0.09
C MET A 73 14.30 3.51 0.10
N LEU A 74 13.37 2.98 0.90
CA LEU A 74 12.28 3.77 1.47
C LEU A 74 12.71 4.19 2.87
N HIS A 75 12.60 5.47 3.21
CA HIS A 75 13.15 6.02 4.45
C HIS A 75 12.22 7.01 5.13
N SER A 76 12.51 7.26 6.40
CA SER A 76 11.93 8.31 7.23
C SER A 76 13.00 8.90 8.15
N ASP A 77 12.60 9.84 9.00
CA ASP A 77 13.46 10.37 10.07
C ASP A 77 13.79 9.34 11.17
N LEU A 78 13.08 8.20 11.22
CA LEU A 78 13.20 7.19 12.27
C LEU A 78 13.55 5.79 11.79
N ASP A 79 13.43 5.50 10.48
CA ASP A 79 13.56 4.14 9.94
C ASP A 79 13.93 4.14 8.46
N GLN A 80 14.49 3.03 7.98
CA GLN A 80 14.81 2.82 6.58
C GLN A 80 14.68 1.35 6.19
N ILE A 81 14.15 1.11 4.99
CA ILE A 81 13.95 -0.22 4.42
C ILE A 81 14.56 -0.26 3.03
N LEU A 82 15.44 -1.23 2.82
CA LEU A 82 16.01 -1.53 1.51
C LEU A 82 15.13 -2.53 0.76
N LEU A 83 14.73 -2.16 -0.44
CA LEU A 83 13.99 -2.98 -1.38
C LEU A 83 14.90 -3.33 -2.56
N GLU A 84 15.08 -4.62 -2.80
CA GLU A 84 15.84 -5.12 -3.94
C GLU A 84 14.90 -5.55 -5.05
N PHE A 85 15.19 -5.07 -6.25
CA PHE A 85 14.46 -5.38 -7.46
C PHE A 85 15.40 -6.12 -8.41
N ASN A 86 14.83 -7.10 -9.10
CA ASN A 86 15.49 -7.74 -10.24
C ASN A 86 14.56 -7.63 -11.45
N LYS A 87 14.22 -6.39 -11.80
CA LYS A 87 13.25 -6.09 -12.86
C LYS A 87 13.75 -4.98 -13.76
N SER A 88 13.49 -5.11 -15.05
CA SER A 88 13.60 -4.01 -16.00
C SER A 88 12.20 -3.52 -16.35
N LEU A 89 12.02 -2.20 -16.41
CA LEU A 89 10.82 -1.53 -16.88
C LEU A 89 11.06 -1.07 -18.31
N ALA A 90 10.16 -1.37 -19.24
CA ALA A 90 10.22 -0.77 -20.57
C ALA A 90 9.80 0.70 -20.51
N LYS A 91 10.11 1.47 -21.56
CA LYS A 91 9.66 2.86 -21.64
C LYS A 91 8.12 2.93 -21.54
N GLY A 92 7.62 3.76 -20.62
CA GLY A 92 6.20 3.94 -20.33
C GLY A 92 5.63 2.93 -19.32
N ASP A 93 6.41 1.93 -18.87
CA ASP A 93 5.99 1.03 -17.82
C ASP A 93 6.19 1.66 -16.44
N CYS A 94 5.27 1.34 -15.52
CA CYS A 94 5.40 1.68 -14.11
C CYS A 94 5.36 0.43 -13.22
N THR A 95 5.90 0.55 -12.02
CA THR A 95 5.78 -0.43 -10.94
C THR A 95 5.58 0.29 -9.61
N PHE A 96 5.29 -0.47 -8.56
CA PHE A 96 5.16 0.08 -7.21
C PHE A 96 6.19 -0.52 -6.27
N ALA A 97 6.59 0.29 -5.29
CA ALA A 97 7.40 -0.11 -4.15
C ALA A 97 6.73 0.44 -2.89
N GLY A 98 6.64 -0.38 -1.84
CA GLY A 98 6.00 0.07 -0.61
C GLY A 98 6.45 -0.68 0.61
N ALA A 99 6.37 -0.01 1.74
CA ALA A 99 6.69 -0.55 3.05
C ALA A 99 5.89 0.16 4.14
N VAL A 100 5.91 -0.43 5.34
CA VAL A 100 5.43 0.23 6.55
C VAL A 100 6.65 0.79 7.27
N LEU A 101 6.72 2.11 7.43
CA LEU A 101 7.85 2.78 8.06
C LEU A 101 7.42 3.42 9.37
N LYS A 102 8.28 3.34 10.37
CA LYS A 102 8.16 4.18 11.56
C LYS A 102 8.54 5.61 11.20
N ASN A 103 7.82 6.62 11.67
CA ASN A 103 8.07 8.02 11.32
C ASN A 103 7.50 8.98 12.39
N SER A 104 8.11 10.15 12.57
CA SER A 104 7.54 11.18 13.46
C SER A 104 6.39 11.96 12.81
N ASN A 105 6.44 12.13 11.48
CA ASN A 105 5.45 12.82 10.67
C ASN A 105 5.46 12.28 9.23
N LEU A 106 4.41 12.55 8.46
CA LEU A 106 4.28 11.99 7.09
C LEU A 106 5.23 12.66 6.07
N ASP A 107 5.73 13.85 6.39
CA ASP A 107 6.60 14.63 5.51
C ASP A 107 8.04 14.10 5.53
N SER A 108 8.43 13.36 6.58
CA SER A 108 9.75 12.71 6.63
C SER A 108 9.88 11.50 5.72
N LEU A 109 8.77 10.99 5.14
CA LEU A 109 8.79 9.81 4.27
C LEU A 109 9.34 10.14 2.89
N GLY A 110 10.37 9.39 2.49
CA GLY A 110 11.08 9.55 1.22
C GLY A 110 11.53 8.23 0.59
N ALA A 111 11.98 8.32 -0.67
CA ALA A 111 12.43 7.20 -1.47
C ALA A 111 13.66 7.59 -2.31
N THR A 112 14.64 6.71 -2.37
CA THR A 112 15.89 6.97 -3.11
C THR A 112 16.37 5.72 -3.81
N PHE A 113 16.77 5.83 -5.09
CA PHE A 113 17.49 4.76 -5.77
C PHE A 113 18.89 4.61 -5.21
N LEU A 114 19.30 3.36 -4.97
CA LEU A 114 20.69 3.05 -4.62
C LEU A 114 21.36 2.43 -5.84
N ASN A 115 22.42 3.09 -6.32
CA ASN A 115 23.28 2.64 -7.41
C ASN A 115 24.28 1.57 -6.94
#